data_AF-A0AAW7WDH4-F1
#
_entry.id   AF-A0AAW7WDH4-F1
#
_cell.length_a   1.000
_cell.length_b   1.000
_cell.length_c   1.000
_cell.angle_alpha   90.00
_cell.angle_beta   90.00
_cell.angle_gamma   90.00
#
_symmetry.space_group_name_H-M   'P 1'
#
loop_
_entity.id
_entity.type
_entity.pdbx_description
1 polymer ?
#
loop_
_entity_poly.entity_id
_entity_poly.type
_entity_poly.pdbx_seq_one_letter_code
_entity_poly.pdbx_strand_id
1 'polypeptide(L)'
;MSAGYSSAVAAPKPDPIFNHVKAGMSVIIKNMDGSWHMADVIHVMGSAKSTKTPLFFQVTYVNNHVTSWVKADLVTHIVPRV
;
A
#
# COMPACT_ATOMS: atom_id res chain seq x y z
N MET A 1 -10.98 -43.32 -16.49
CA MET A 1 -10.90 -42.59 -15.21
C MET A 1 -10.89 -41.11 -15.52
N SER A 2 -11.94 -40.38 -15.14
CA SER A 2 -12.13 -38.96 -15.47
C SER A 2 -11.23 -38.08 -14.62
N ALA A 3 -10.32 -37.33 -15.24
CA ALA A 3 -9.59 -36.26 -14.58
C ALA A 3 -10.50 -35.04 -14.48
N GLY A 4 -11.06 -34.80 -13.30
CA GLY A 4 -11.79 -33.58 -13.00
C GLY A 4 -10.85 -32.39 -13.00
N TYR A 5 -10.97 -31.51 -13.99
CA TYR A 5 -10.34 -30.20 -13.96
C TYR A 5 -11.09 -29.33 -12.95
N SER A 6 -10.59 -29.31 -11.71
CA SER A 6 -11.02 -28.31 -10.73
C SER A 6 -10.40 -26.96 -11.13
N SER A 7 -11.13 -26.20 -11.95
CA SER A 7 -10.76 -24.83 -12.30
C SER A 7 -10.99 -23.96 -11.06
N ALA A 8 -9.96 -23.85 -10.22
CA ALA A 8 -9.94 -22.86 -9.17
C ALA A 8 -9.89 -21.49 -9.85
N VAL A 9 -11.05 -20.87 -10.04
CA VAL A 9 -11.17 -19.46 -10.39
C VAL A 9 -10.49 -18.70 -9.26
N ALA A 10 -9.25 -18.27 -9.48
CA ALA A 10 -8.55 -17.38 -8.57
C ALA A 10 -9.45 -16.16 -8.37
N ALA A 11 -9.86 -15.92 -7.12
CA ALA A 11 -10.61 -14.72 -6.77
C ALA A 11 -9.88 -13.50 -7.38
N PRO A 12 -10.61 -12.49 -7.90
CA PRO A 12 -9.98 -11.28 -8.39
C PRO A 12 -9.05 -10.78 -7.29
N LYS A 13 -7.74 -10.65 -7.60
CA LYS A 13 -6.82 -10.04 -6.65
C LYS A 13 -7.43 -8.68 -6.32
N PRO A 14 -7.79 -8.40 -5.07
CA PRO A 14 -8.31 -7.10 -4.72
C PRO A 14 -7.31 -6.06 -5.21
N ASP A 15 -7.82 -4.97 -5.79
CA ASP A 15 -6.97 -3.89 -6.26
C ASP A 15 -5.98 -3.54 -5.15
N PRO A 16 -4.68 -3.40 -5.47
CA PRO A 16 -3.69 -3.14 -4.45
C PRO A 16 -4.09 -1.91 -3.64
N ILE A 17 -4.14 -2.03 -2.31
CA ILE A 17 -4.68 -1.00 -1.44
C ILE A 17 -3.96 0.36 -1.63
N PHE A 18 -2.68 0.30 -2.00
CA PHE A 18 -1.87 1.47 -2.32
C PHE A 18 -2.41 2.31 -3.48
N ASN A 19 -3.20 1.75 -4.41
CA ASN A 19 -3.83 2.51 -5.48
C ASN A 19 -4.90 3.49 -4.96
N HIS A 20 -5.43 3.25 -3.77
CA HIS A 20 -6.45 4.09 -3.15
C HIS A 20 -5.86 5.13 -2.18
N VAL A 21 -4.55 5.07 -1.93
CA VAL A 21 -3.86 5.99 -1.03
C VAL A 21 -3.72 7.36 -1.69
N LYS A 22 -4.09 8.41 -0.95
CA LYS A 22 -3.94 9.81 -1.36
C LYS A 22 -3.18 10.59 -0.30
N ALA A 23 -2.59 11.71 -0.71
CA ALA A 23 -2.04 12.70 0.23
C ALA A 23 -3.12 13.12 1.24
N GLY A 24 -2.75 13.23 2.51
CA GLY A 24 -3.64 13.52 3.64
C GLY A 24 -4.27 12.29 4.30
N MET A 25 -4.11 11.08 3.74
CA MET A 25 -4.55 9.84 4.38
C MET A 25 -3.50 9.31 5.36
N SER A 26 -3.97 8.57 6.36
CA SER A 26 -3.11 7.83 7.29
C SER A 26 -3.01 6.38 6.84
N VAL A 27 -1.82 5.80 6.85
CA VAL A 27 -1.57 4.44 6.38
C VAL A 27 -0.79 3.64 7.42
N ILE A 28 -0.96 2.31 7.35
CA ILE A 28 -0.18 1.37 8.14
C ILE A 28 0.89 0.74 7.24
N ILE A 29 2.13 0.94 7.62
CA ILE A 29 3.32 0.43 6.95
C ILE A 29 3.82 -0.78 7.73
N LYS A 30 4.00 -1.90 7.03
CA LYS A 30 4.66 -3.07 7.57
C LYS A 30 6.06 -3.15 7.00
N ASN A 31 7.06 -2.93 7.85
CA ASN A 31 8.46 -3.05 7.45
C ASN A 31 8.86 -4.52 7.29
N MET A 32 9.98 -4.76 6.60
CA MET A 32 10.52 -6.11 6.39
C MET A 32 10.99 -6.80 7.68
N ASP A 33 11.26 -6.02 8.73
CA ASP A 33 11.56 -6.49 10.08
C ASP A 33 10.31 -6.99 10.84
N GLY A 34 9.12 -6.89 10.23
CA GLY A 34 7.85 -7.27 10.84
C GLY A 34 7.26 -6.21 11.76
N SER A 35 7.91 -5.05 11.92
CA SER A 35 7.37 -3.92 12.67
C SER A 35 6.25 -3.23 11.90
N TRP A 36 5.29 -2.70 12.67
CA TRP A 36 4.13 -1.98 12.15
C TRP A 36 4.21 -0.52 12.58
N HIS A 37 4.11 0.37 11.62
CA HIS A 37 4.17 1.80 11.86
C HIS A 37 2.98 2.51 11.21
N MET A 38 2.45 3.49 11.92
CA MET A 38 1.45 4.40 11.39
C MET A 38 2.13 5.66 10.87
N ALA A 39 1.78 6.08 9.67
CA ALA A 39 2.32 7.27 9.06
C ALA A 39 1.26 8.01 8.25
N ASP A 40 1.36 9.33 8.21
CA ASP A 40 0.52 10.19 7.39
C ASP A 40 1.18 10.38 6.02
N VAL A 41 0.42 10.20 4.95
CA VAL A 41 0.90 10.37 3.58
C VAL A 41 0.91 11.85 3.23
N ILE A 42 2.08 12.39 2.90
CA ILE A 42 2.23 13.78 2.45
C ILE A 42 2.16 13.85 0.93
N HIS A 43 2.91 12.98 0.25
CA HIS A 43 2.99 12.96 -1.21
C HIS A 43 2.92 11.55 -1.76
N VAL A 44 2.32 11.45 -2.95
CA VAL A 44 2.25 10.22 -3.74
C VAL A 44 3.10 10.40 -4.99
N MET A 45 4.08 9.53 -5.20
CA MET A 45 4.93 9.54 -6.39
C MET A 45 4.62 8.32 -7.26
N GLY A 46 4.14 8.60 -8.47
CA GLY A 46 3.90 7.60 -9.52
C GLY A 46 5.16 7.23 -10.29
N SER A 47 5.09 6.16 -11.08
CA SER A 47 6.16 5.81 -12.01
C SER A 47 6.27 6.81 -13.16
N ALA A 48 7.50 7.16 -13.55
CA ALA A 48 7.76 7.93 -14.77
C ALA A 48 7.19 7.24 -16.04
N LYS A 49 7.04 5.90 -16.01
CA LYS A 49 6.46 5.11 -17.11
C LYS A 49 4.94 4.93 -16.99
N SER A 50 4.36 5.17 -15.83
CA SER A 50 2.91 5.06 -15.58
C SER A 50 2.54 5.81 -14.30
N THR A 51 1.92 6.99 -14.46
CA THR A 51 1.43 7.81 -13.35
C THR A 51 0.25 7.17 -12.61
N LYS A 52 -0.36 6.12 -13.19
CA LYS A 52 -1.51 5.42 -12.62
C LYS A 52 -1.15 4.50 -11.45
N THR A 53 0.11 4.11 -11.33
CA THR A 53 0.56 3.21 -10.27
C THR A 53 1.50 3.96 -9.33
N PRO A 54 1.09 4.24 -8.09
CA PRO A 54 1.98 4.83 -7.11
C PRO A 54 3.10 3.84 -6.79
N LEU A 55 4.35 4.30 -6.89
CA LEU A 55 5.54 3.50 -6.56
C LEU A 55 6.04 3.80 -5.15
N PHE A 56 6.01 5.08 -4.79
CA PHE A 56 6.52 5.57 -3.52
C PHE A 56 5.54 6.56 -2.89
N PHE A 57 5.47 6.52 -1.56
CA PHE A 57 4.76 7.47 -0.75
C PHE A 57 5.76 8.20 0.14
N GLN A 58 5.69 9.52 0.16
CA GLN A 58 6.33 10.30 1.19
C GLN A 58 5.40 10.31 2.39
N VAL A 59 5.89 9.81 3.52
CA VAL A 59 5.10 9.65 4.73
C VAL A 59 5.80 10.30 5.91
N THR A 60 5.03 10.85 6.84
CA THR A 60 5.50 11.28 8.16
C THR A 60 5.01 10.29 9.19
N TYR A 61 5.95 9.62 9.84
CA TYR A 61 5.64 8.68 10.92
C TYR A 61 5.02 9.41 12.12
N VAL A 62 3.91 8.89 12.64
CA VAL A 62 3.14 9.56 13.71
C VAL A 62 3.87 9.54 15.05
N ASN A 63 4.72 8.54 15.29
CA ASN A 63 5.40 8.36 16.57
C ASN A 63 6.63 9.26 16.77
N ASN A 64 7.33 9.61 15.69
CA ASN A 64 8.61 10.34 15.76
C ASN A 64 8.67 11.56 14.83
N HIS A 65 7.61 11.84 14.07
CA HIS A 65 7.51 12.92 13.10
C HIS A 65 8.62 12.91 12.02
N VAL A 66 9.26 11.75 11.79
CA VAL A 66 10.26 11.61 10.74
C VAL A 66 9.56 11.44 9.40
N THR A 67 9.95 12.27 8.43
CA THR A 67 9.49 12.15 7.05
C THR A 67 10.43 11.28 6.24
N SER A 68 9.90 10.23 5.62
CA SER A 68 10.68 9.31 4.78
C SER A 68 9.89 8.85 3.56
N TRP A 69 10.59 8.34 2.56
CA TRP A 69 9.99 7.70 1.38
C TRP A 69 9.84 6.21 1.62
N VAL A 70 8.62 5.70 1.49
CA VAL A 70 8.30 4.28 1.61
C VAL A 70 7.74 3.75 0.30
N LYS A 71 8.05 2.48 0.00
CA LYS A 71 7.48 1.80 -1.17
C LYS A 71 6.00 1.56 -0.97
N ALA A 72 5.24 1.64 -2.06
CA ALA A 72 3.81 1.38 -2.05
C ALA A 72 3.45 -0.04 -1.57
N ASP A 73 4.29 -1.03 -1.87
CA ASP A 73 4.10 -2.43 -1.47
C ASP A 73 4.18 -2.66 0.05
N LEU A 74 4.78 -1.73 0.81
CA LEU A 74 4.86 -1.82 2.26
C LEU A 74 3.59 -1.31 2.96
N VAL A 75 2.73 -0.61 2.22
CA VAL A 75 1.44 -0.14 2.72
C VAL A 75 0.46 -1.30 2.71
N THR A 76 -0.03 -1.64 3.90
CA THR A 76 -0.91 -2.80 4.09
C THR A 76 -2.35 -2.39 4.32
N HIS A 77 -2.58 -1.24 4.97
CA HIS A 77 -3.91 -0.77 5.34
C HIS A 77 -4.00 0.76 5.22
N ILE A 78 -5.18 1.25 4.84
CA ILE A 78 -5.56 2.66 4.90
C ILE A 78 -6.39 2.86 6.17
N VAL A 79 -6.05 3.87 6.95
CA VAL A 79 -6.81 4.26 8.13
C VAL A 79 -7.78 5.38 7.71
N PRO A 80 -9.10 5.11 7.66
CA PRO A 80 -10.08 6.15 7.41
C PRO A 80 -10.08 7.15 8.57
N ARG A 81 -10.10 8.45 8.24
CA ARG A 81 -10.36 9.51 9.22
C ARG A 81 -11.88 9.68 9.33
N VAL A 82 -12.40 9.62 10.56
CA VAL A 82 -13.83 9.72 10.91
C VAL A 82 -14.29 11.17 10.89
#